data_AF-A0A9P6KZ83-F1
#
_entry.id   AF-A0A9P6KZ83-F1
#
_cell.length_a   1.000
_cell.length_b   1.000
_cell.length_c   1.000
_cell.angle_alpha   90.00
_cell.angle_beta   90.00
_cell.angle_gamma   90.00
#
_symmetry.space_group_name_H-M   'P 1'
#
loop_
_entity.id
_entity.type
_entity.pdbx_description
1 polymer ?
#
loop_
_entity_poly.entity_id
_entity_poly.type
_entity_poly.pdbx_seq_one_letter_code
_entity_poly.pdbx_strand_id
1 'polypeptide(L)'
;MRLEQKLNQDKLRKEEIVTKNNIIYDEKQQMICNKQKTLLKRKGKMINKILKSGKEINTDLIKEVKINGEVSKTFFDLGSEVTLISKRKSLGKGLLEEQCEETQLKNIFGQIATAKRKADILLNIDGTIVYEECLIVEFESSEFDILLRRATINRAKSTKNKLNVLTKQYFSLFDDSMSEGHLNYYCEINTSVHRKVNIKYRNISHNMMDGATKTIEKLLKSGFIEPSTSSWCDPIRQVLKPNGEVRIRSNMQF
;
A
#
# COMPACT_ATOMS: atom_id res chain seq x y z
N MET A 1 19.63 2.55 -65.36
CA MET A 1 19.43 4.01 -65.51
C MET A 1 18.06 4.54 -65.10
N ARG A 2 16.95 4.43 -65.87
CA ARG A 2 15.67 5.08 -65.48
C ARG A 2 15.05 4.56 -64.16
N LEU A 3 15.21 3.28 -63.85
CA LEU A 3 14.73 2.65 -62.61
C LEU A 3 15.53 3.09 -61.38
N GLU A 4 16.85 3.24 -61.50
CA GLU A 4 17.72 3.68 -60.40
C GLU A 4 17.51 5.15 -60.04
N GLN A 5 17.28 6.01 -61.05
CA GLN A 5 16.95 7.41 -60.84
C GLN A 5 15.62 7.56 -60.07
N LYS A 6 14.62 6.74 -60.41
CA LYS A 6 13.33 6.74 -59.70
C LYS A 6 13.47 6.22 -58.26
N LEU A 7 14.24 5.16 -58.06
CA LEU A 7 14.50 4.60 -56.72
C LEU A 7 15.24 5.60 -55.81
N ASN A 8 16.22 6.33 -56.35
CA ASN A 8 16.94 7.36 -55.60
C ASN A 8 16.04 8.56 -55.27
N GLN A 9 15.18 8.99 -56.19
CA GLN A 9 14.19 10.04 -55.90
C GLN A 9 13.18 9.63 -54.82
N ASP A 10 12.72 8.36 -54.83
CA ASP A 10 11.78 7.85 -53.83
C ASP A 10 12.43 7.72 -52.44
N LYS A 11 13.71 7.35 -52.36
CA LYS A 11 14.48 7.35 -51.10
C LYS A 11 14.62 8.77 -50.54
N LEU A 12 15.01 9.73 -51.37
CA LEU A 12 15.16 11.13 -50.96
C LEU A 12 13.84 11.70 -50.41
N ARG A 13 12.72 11.42 -51.09
CA ARG A 13 11.38 11.85 -50.64
C ARG A 13 10.99 11.22 -49.29
N LYS A 14 11.32 9.95 -49.06
CA LYS A 14 11.03 9.29 -47.78
C LYS A 14 11.84 9.90 -46.65
N GLU A 15 13.12 10.19 -46.87
CA GLU A 15 13.99 10.85 -45.88
C GLU A 15 13.49 12.26 -45.55
N GLU A 16 13.06 13.03 -46.56
CA GLU A 16 12.45 14.35 -46.35
C GLU A 16 11.17 14.28 -45.51
N ILE A 17 10.31 13.27 -45.75
CA ILE A 17 9.07 13.07 -44.97
C ILE A 17 9.38 12.72 -43.52
N VAL A 18 10.32 11.80 -43.28
CA VAL A 18 10.74 11.42 -41.93
C VAL A 18 11.32 12.63 -41.18
N THR A 19 12.15 13.42 -41.85
CA THR A 19 12.76 14.62 -41.26
C THR A 19 11.70 15.65 -40.88
N LYS A 20 10.73 15.92 -41.77
CA LYS A 20 9.60 16.81 -41.47
C LYS A 20 8.75 16.32 -40.31
N ASN A 21 8.47 15.03 -40.23
CA ASN A 21 7.69 14.45 -39.14
C ASN A 21 8.40 14.55 -37.79
N ASN A 22 9.72 14.35 -37.77
CA ASN A 22 10.53 14.52 -36.55
C ASN A 22 10.51 15.98 -36.06
N ILE A 23 10.66 16.95 -36.97
CA ILE A 23 10.57 18.37 -36.63
C ILE A 23 9.21 18.71 -36.01
N ILE A 24 8.10 18.24 -36.62
CA ILE A 24 6.75 18.47 -36.10
C ILE A 24 6.56 17.82 -34.72
N TYR A 25 7.14 16.64 -34.51
CA TYR A 25 7.09 15.96 -33.22
C TYR A 25 7.84 16.76 -32.14
N ASP A 26 9.04 17.23 -32.44
CA ASP A 26 9.86 18.02 -31.52
C ASP A 26 9.20 19.36 -31.18
N GLU A 27 8.62 20.05 -32.16
CA GLU A 27 7.85 21.28 -31.94
C GLU A 27 6.65 21.05 -31.02
N LYS A 28 5.93 19.93 -31.20
CA LYS A 28 4.82 19.55 -30.31
C LYS A 28 5.30 19.29 -28.88
N GLN A 29 6.40 18.55 -28.71
CA GLN A 29 6.96 18.29 -27.37
C GLN A 29 7.43 19.59 -26.70
N GLN A 30 8.06 20.49 -27.46
CA GLN A 30 8.48 21.79 -26.97
C GLN A 30 7.28 22.66 -26.57
N MET A 31 6.19 22.65 -27.35
CA MET A 31 4.96 23.36 -27.01
C MET A 31 4.30 22.79 -25.73
N ILE A 32 4.25 21.46 -25.58
CA ILE A 32 3.74 20.80 -24.36
C ILE A 32 4.57 21.21 -23.15
N CYS A 33 5.90 21.16 -23.26
CA CYS A 33 6.83 21.56 -22.21
C CYS A 33 6.63 23.04 -21.83
N ASN A 34 6.50 23.93 -22.82
CA ASN A 34 6.27 25.35 -22.59
C ASN A 34 4.93 25.62 -21.92
N LYS A 35 3.86 24.90 -22.31
CA LYS A 35 2.53 24.98 -21.70
C LYS A 35 2.54 24.50 -20.24
N GLN A 36 3.26 23.43 -19.94
CA GLN A 36 3.47 22.94 -18.58
C GLN A 36 4.27 23.95 -17.74
N LYS A 37 5.36 24.52 -18.29
CA LYS A 37 6.12 25.59 -17.64
C LYS A 37 5.26 26.82 -17.33
N THR A 38 4.38 27.23 -18.23
CA THR A 38 3.46 28.36 -17.97
C THR A 38 2.42 28.03 -16.91
N LEU A 39 1.85 26.82 -16.93
CA LEU A 39 0.94 26.32 -15.90
C LEU A 39 1.60 26.28 -14.53
N LEU A 40 2.83 25.76 -14.45
CA LEU A 40 3.60 25.72 -13.21
C LEU A 40 3.99 27.12 -12.72
N LYS A 41 4.40 28.04 -13.61
CA LYS A 41 4.63 29.45 -13.23
C LYS A 41 3.35 30.11 -12.70
N ARG A 42 2.18 29.84 -13.30
CA ARG A 42 0.89 30.34 -12.80
C ARG A 42 0.55 29.74 -11.44
N LYS A 43 0.73 28.44 -11.25
CA LYS A 43 0.54 27.75 -9.95
C LYS A 43 1.52 28.27 -8.90
N GLY A 44 2.79 28.46 -9.23
CA GLY A 44 3.79 29.03 -8.33
C GLY A 44 3.49 30.47 -7.93
N LYS A 45 3.03 31.31 -8.87
CA LYS A 45 2.53 32.66 -8.54
C LYS A 45 1.29 32.61 -7.63
N MET A 46 0.39 31.66 -7.87
CA MET A 46 -0.80 31.46 -7.04
C MET A 46 -0.41 30.97 -5.62
N ILE A 47 0.50 30.01 -5.51
CA ILE A 47 1.05 29.52 -4.23
C ILE A 47 1.76 30.64 -3.49
N ASN A 48 2.63 31.41 -4.15
CA ASN A 48 3.28 32.57 -3.52
C ASN A 48 2.29 33.65 -3.09
N LYS A 49 1.19 33.83 -3.84
CA LYS A 49 0.10 34.74 -3.45
C LYS A 49 -0.68 34.19 -2.25
N ILE A 50 -0.92 32.89 -2.19
CA ILE A 50 -1.57 32.19 -1.07
C ILE A 50 -0.70 32.29 0.20
N LEU A 51 0.59 31.96 0.09
CA LEU A 51 1.60 32.10 1.15
C LEU A 51 1.70 33.54 1.67
N LYS A 52 1.75 34.54 0.78
CA LYS A 52 1.76 35.97 1.16
C LYS A 52 0.43 36.44 1.75
N SER A 53 -0.67 35.77 1.44
CA SER A 53 -2.01 36.11 1.97
C SER A 53 -2.34 35.39 3.28
N GLY A 54 -1.45 34.54 3.81
CA GLY A 54 -1.68 33.76 5.02
C GLY A 54 -2.83 32.75 4.91
N LYS A 55 -3.33 32.46 3.69
CA LYS A 55 -4.36 31.45 3.47
C LYS A 55 -3.71 30.06 3.48
N GLU A 56 -4.34 29.14 4.21
CA GLU A 56 -3.89 27.75 4.34
C GLU A 56 -3.54 27.15 2.97
N ILE A 57 -2.30 26.66 2.86
CA ILE A 57 -1.85 25.87 1.72
C ILE A 57 -2.79 24.68 1.61
N ASN A 58 -3.26 24.37 0.41
CA ASN A 58 -4.12 23.21 0.16
C ASN A 58 -3.44 21.95 0.73
N THR A 59 -3.96 21.46 1.86
CA THR A 59 -3.36 20.45 2.72
C THR A 59 -3.25 19.08 2.05
N ASP A 60 -3.93 18.88 0.91
CA ASP A 60 -3.93 17.64 0.14
C ASP A 60 -2.56 17.19 -0.39
N LEU A 61 -1.58 18.11 -0.51
CA LEU A 61 -0.25 17.81 -1.02
C LEU A 61 0.74 17.39 0.07
N ILE A 62 0.43 17.62 1.35
CA ILE A 62 1.28 17.22 2.47
C ILE A 62 0.53 16.15 3.25
N LYS A 63 1.06 14.94 3.26
CA LYS A 63 0.48 13.82 4.00
C LYS A 63 1.49 13.18 4.93
N GLU A 64 0.98 12.55 5.97
CA GLU A 64 1.75 11.62 6.77
C GLU A 64 1.80 10.27 6.06
N VAL A 65 3.01 9.78 5.80
CA VAL A 65 3.27 8.48 5.19
C VAL A 65 4.20 7.72 6.11
N LYS A 66 3.98 6.41 6.32
CA LYS A 66 4.95 5.60 7.06
C LYS A 66 6.04 5.12 6.11
N ILE A 67 7.30 5.34 6.50
CA ILE A 67 8.50 4.89 5.79
C ILE A 67 9.18 3.88 6.69
N ASN A 68 9.24 2.62 6.28
CA ASN A 68 9.77 1.52 7.09
C ASN A 68 9.14 1.44 8.49
N GLY A 69 7.86 1.83 8.61
CA GLY A 69 7.12 1.85 9.88
C GLY A 69 7.07 3.20 10.59
N GLU A 70 7.98 4.13 10.28
CA GLU A 70 8.05 5.44 10.92
C GLU A 70 7.24 6.51 10.19
N VAL A 71 6.45 7.31 10.92
CA VAL A 71 5.63 8.37 10.34
C VAL A 71 6.50 9.52 9.85
N SER A 72 6.20 10.05 8.67
CA SER A 72 6.97 11.14 8.06
C SER A 72 6.11 12.09 7.27
N LYS A 73 6.44 13.38 7.37
CA LYS A 73 5.78 14.43 6.59
C LYS A 73 6.26 14.36 5.15
N THR A 74 5.32 14.12 4.26
CA THR A 74 5.61 13.79 2.87
C THR A 74 4.93 14.76 1.94
N PHE A 75 5.71 15.35 1.03
CA PHE A 75 5.18 16.19 -0.03
C PHE A 75 4.88 15.35 -1.27
N PHE A 76 3.66 15.45 -1.77
CA PHE A 76 3.21 14.77 -2.98
C PHE A 76 3.50 15.66 -4.18
N ASP A 77 4.63 15.43 -4.83
CA ASP A 77 4.98 16.17 -6.04
C ASP A 77 4.36 15.52 -7.27
N LEU A 78 3.35 16.20 -7.82
CA LEU A 78 2.64 15.78 -9.01
C LEU A 78 3.44 15.98 -10.32
N GLY A 79 4.56 16.69 -10.27
CA GLY A 79 5.43 16.99 -11.42
C GLY A 79 6.74 16.20 -11.44
N SER A 80 7.20 15.66 -10.32
CA SER A 80 8.47 14.95 -10.24
C SER A 80 8.38 13.52 -10.78
N GLU A 81 9.43 13.09 -11.48
CA GLU A 81 9.62 11.73 -12.00
C GLU A 81 10.39 10.81 -11.04
N VAL A 82 11.04 11.41 -10.03
CA VAL A 82 11.88 10.74 -9.04
C VAL A 82 11.37 11.00 -7.63
N THR A 83 11.55 10.02 -6.75
CA THR A 83 11.29 10.16 -5.32
C THR A 83 12.55 10.62 -4.63
N LEU A 84 12.46 11.63 -3.78
CA LEU A 84 13.60 12.23 -3.10
C LEU A 84 13.44 12.12 -1.58
N ILE A 85 14.51 11.77 -0.87
CA ILE A 85 14.55 11.81 0.59
C ILE A 85 15.70 12.70 1.06
N SER A 86 15.45 13.46 2.13
CA SER A 86 16.50 14.27 2.74
C SER A 86 17.56 13.38 3.35
N LYS A 87 18.84 13.65 3.08
CA LYS A 87 19.99 12.96 3.70
C LYS A 87 19.96 12.97 5.23
N ARG A 88 19.46 14.05 5.85
CA ARG A 88 19.31 14.10 7.32
C ARG A 88 18.33 13.05 7.83
N LYS A 89 17.29 12.77 7.06
CA LYS A 89 16.21 11.85 7.41
C LYS A 89 16.50 10.42 6.98
N SER A 90 17.28 10.18 5.92
CA SER A 90 17.73 8.83 5.56
C SER A 90 18.59 8.22 6.68
N LEU A 91 19.55 9.00 7.20
CA LEU A 91 20.40 8.59 8.32
C LEU A 91 19.59 8.33 9.60
N GLY A 92 18.65 9.22 9.94
CA GLY A 92 17.81 9.07 11.12
C GLY A 92 16.90 7.84 11.11
N LYS A 93 16.59 7.31 9.92
CA LYS A 93 15.68 6.16 9.71
C LYS A 93 16.41 4.83 9.52
N GLY A 94 17.73 4.83 9.59
CA GLY A 94 18.53 3.62 9.35
C GLY A 94 18.35 3.03 7.94
N LEU A 95 18.14 3.87 6.93
CA LEU A 95 18.01 3.38 5.56
C LEU A 95 19.35 2.79 5.08
N LEU A 96 19.27 1.67 4.35
CA LEU A 96 20.42 1.10 3.66
C LEU A 96 20.67 1.92 2.38
N GLU A 97 21.71 2.75 2.42
CA GLU A 97 22.03 3.69 1.35
C GLU A 97 23.14 3.14 0.45
N GLU A 98 22.85 2.99 -0.84
CA GLU A 98 23.79 2.56 -1.88
C GLU A 98 24.36 3.76 -2.63
N GLN A 99 25.60 3.65 -3.13
CA GLN A 99 26.14 4.63 -4.08
C GLN A 99 25.44 4.48 -5.44
N CYS A 100 25.19 5.60 -6.10
CA CYS A 100 24.65 5.63 -7.46
C CYS A 100 25.43 6.61 -8.34
N GLU A 101 25.20 6.55 -9.65
CA GLU A 101 25.73 7.56 -10.57
C GLU A 101 25.23 8.96 -10.16
N GLU A 102 26.11 9.94 -10.27
CA GLU A 102 25.81 11.32 -9.90
C GLU A 102 24.67 11.86 -10.76
N THR A 103 23.52 12.06 -10.13
CA THR A 103 22.31 12.51 -10.81
C THR A 103 22.00 13.95 -10.43
N GLN A 104 21.97 14.84 -11.42
CA GLN A 104 21.59 16.23 -11.22
C GLN A 104 20.09 16.42 -11.43
N LEU A 105 19.42 16.95 -10.41
CA LEU A 105 17.99 17.13 -10.35
C LEU A 105 17.69 18.63 -10.33
N LYS A 106 17.02 19.12 -11.38
CA LYS A 106 16.62 20.51 -11.45
C LYS A 106 15.19 20.66 -10.93
N ASN A 107 15.01 21.40 -9.85
CA ASN A 107 13.67 21.67 -9.32
C ASN A 107 12.92 22.70 -10.20
N ILE A 108 11.63 22.90 -9.91
CA ILE A 108 10.77 23.85 -10.65
C ILE A 108 11.22 25.31 -10.54
N PHE A 109 12.06 25.64 -9.56
CA PHE A 109 12.65 26.97 -9.36
C PHE A 109 14.01 27.12 -10.05
N GLY A 110 14.49 26.07 -10.73
CA GLY A 110 15.76 26.04 -11.44
C GLY A 110 16.97 25.76 -10.58
N GLN A 111 16.81 25.51 -9.27
CA GLN A 111 17.89 25.06 -8.40
C GLN A 111 18.24 23.62 -8.76
N ILE A 112 19.53 23.32 -8.72
CA ILE A 112 20.07 21.99 -9.02
C ILE A 112 20.44 21.33 -7.70
N ALA A 113 19.86 20.18 -7.43
CA ALA A 113 20.26 19.28 -6.36
C ALA A 113 21.03 18.10 -6.97
N THR A 114 22.05 17.61 -6.27
CA THR A 114 22.83 16.47 -6.72
C THR A 114 22.57 15.28 -5.81
N ALA A 115 22.22 14.14 -6.40
CA ALA A 115 22.11 12.86 -5.71
C ALA A 115 23.31 11.98 -6.07
N LYS A 116 23.95 11.40 -5.05
CA LYS A 116 25.05 10.41 -5.19
C LYS A 116 24.74 9.08 -4.51
N ARG A 117 23.59 9.01 -3.85
CA ARG A 117 23.14 7.84 -3.11
C ARG A 117 21.67 7.61 -3.38
N LYS A 118 21.27 6.36 -3.26
CA LYS A 118 19.89 5.90 -3.36
C LYS A 118 19.57 4.94 -2.22
N ALA A 119 18.30 4.76 -1.93
CA ALA A 119 17.83 3.76 -0.98
C ALA A 119 16.48 3.21 -1.42
N ASP A 120 16.25 1.94 -1.14
CA ASP A 120 14.93 1.35 -1.24
C ASP A 120 14.13 1.64 0.03
N ILE A 121 12.88 2.06 -0.16
CA ILE A 121 11.99 2.41 0.94
C ILE A 121 10.66 1.66 0.82
N LEU A 122 10.15 1.23 1.98
CA LEU A 122 8.82 0.68 2.12
C LEU A 122 7.86 1.78 2.58
N LEU A 123 6.95 2.18 1.71
CA LEU A 123 5.97 3.22 1.95
C LEU A 123 4.62 2.61 2.33
N ASN A 124 3.99 3.11 3.38
CA ASN A 124 2.57 2.87 3.66
C ASN A 124 1.79 4.16 3.41
N ILE A 125 1.08 4.20 2.28
CA ILE A 125 0.29 5.34 1.84
C ILE A 125 -1.18 4.97 1.95
N ASP A 126 -1.91 5.61 2.88
CA ASP A 126 -3.34 5.40 3.10
C ASP A 126 -3.73 3.89 3.26
N GLY A 127 -2.87 3.12 3.94
CA GLY A 127 -3.02 1.67 4.18
C GLY A 127 -2.44 0.77 3.09
N THR A 128 -1.89 1.34 2.01
CA THR A 128 -1.32 0.59 0.90
C THR A 128 0.18 0.56 0.96
N ILE A 129 0.76 -0.65 0.94
CA ILE A 129 2.20 -0.86 0.96
C ILE A 129 2.75 -0.74 -0.47
N VAL A 130 3.78 0.11 -0.65
CA VAL A 130 4.46 0.33 -1.93
C VAL A 130 5.97 0.34 -1.70
N TYR A 131 6.69 -0.45 -2.51
CA TYR A 131 8.14 -0.37 -2.62
C TYR A 131 8.53 0.70 -3.63
N GLU A 132 9.52 1.50 -3.26
CA GLU A 132 10.00 2.60 -4.10
C GLU A 132 11.49 2.81 -3.89
N GLU A 133 12.23 3.02 -4.98
CA GLU A 133 13.61 3.49 -4.94
C GLU A 133 13.58 5.02 -4.83
N CYS A 134 14.36 5.58 -3.91
CA CYS A 134 14.49 7.02 -3.75
C CYS A 134 15.93 7.48 -3.87
N LEU A 135 16.10 8.70 -4.37
CA LEU A 135 17.39 9.38 -4.40
C LEU A 135 17.57 10.17 -3.11
N ILE A 136 18.76 10.08 -2.54
CA ILE A 136 19.13 10.79 -1.32
C ILE A 136 19.82 12.08 -1.73
N VAL A 137 19.22 13.18 -1.31
CA VAL A 137 19.64 14.53 -1.67
C VAL A 137 19.80 15.39 -0.43
N GLU A 138 20.72 16.34 -0.51
CA GLU A 138 20.79 17.44 0.45
C GLU A 138 19.88 18.56 -0.04
N PHE A 139 18.75 18.76 0.65
CA PHE A 139 17.93 19.95 0.47
C PHE A 139 17.70 20.64 1.81
N GLU A 140 17.73 21.97 1.80
CA GLU A 140 17.62 22.82 2.99
C GLU A 140 16.18 22.97 3.51
N SER A 141 15.19 22.46 2.79
CA SER A 141 13.79 22.55 3.22
C SER A 141 13.56 21.67 4.46
N SER A 142 13.13 22.30 5.55
CA SER A 142 12.81 21.67 6.83
C SER A 142 11.37 21.14 6.90
N GLU A 143 10.54 21.39 5.90
CA GLU A 143 9.09 21.21 6.01
C GLU A 143 8.63 19.77 5.73
N PHE A 144 9.37 19.02 4.90
CA PHE A 144 9.03 17.65 4.52
C PHE A 144 10.27 16.76 4.47
N ASP A 145 10.11 15.50 4.86
CA ASP A 145 11.19 14.53 4.93
C ASP A 145 11.46 13.87 3.57
N ILE A 146 10.39 13.75 2.77
CA ILE A 146 10.37 13.03 1.51
C ILE A 146 9.47 13.76 0.51
N LEU A 147 9.87 13.70 -0.75
CA LEU A 147 9.10 14.14 -1.90
C LEU A 147 8.78 12.90 -2.75
N LEU A 148 7.50 12.53 -2.81
CA LEU A 148 7.05 11.38 -3.58
C LEU A 148 6.67 11.77 -4.99
N ARG A 149 7.17 11.01 -5.98
CA ARG A 149 6.77 11.16 -7.37
C ARG A 149 5.30 10.76 -7.60
N ARG A 150 4.70 11.36 -8.62
CA ARG A 150 3.32 11.09 -9.04
C ARG A 150 3.07 9.61 -9.35
N ALA A 151 4.02 8.94 -9.99
CA ALA A 151 3.89 7.53 -10.37
C ALA A 151 3.65 6.62 -9.16
N THR A 152 4.38 6.83 -8.07
CA THR A 152 4.25 6.09 -6.81
C THR A 152 2.89 6.29 -6.18
N ILE A 153 2.41 7.54 -6.14
CA ILE A 153 1.09 7.88 -5.61
C ILE A 153 -0.02 7.21 -6.44
N ASN A 154 0.10 7.26 -7.77
CA ASN A 154 -0.85 6.61 -8.67
C ASN A 154 -0.84 5.09 -8.51
N ARG A 155 0.34 4.48 -8.30
CA ARG A 155 0.47 3.05 -8.00
C ARG A 155 -0.26 2.70 -6.71
N ALA A 156 -0.04 3.45 -5.62
CA ALA A 156 -0.74 3.26 -4.35
C ALA A 156 -2.27 3.35 -4.53
N LYS A 157 -2.76 4.39 -5.20
CA LYS A 157 -4.20 4.57 -5.48
C LYS A 157 -4.78 3.44 -6.33
N SER A 158 -4.06 3.02 -7.36
CA SER A 158 -4.46 1.92 -8.25
C SER A 158 -4.55 0.59 -7.48
N THR A 159 -3.53 0.27 -6.68
CA THR A 159 -3.53 -0.93 -5.84
C THR A 159 -4.67 -0.90 -4.82
N LYS A 160 -4.91 0.23 -4.15
CA LYS A 160 -6.04 0.40 -3.24
C LYS A 160 -7.38 0.18 -3.94
N ASN A 161 -7.54 0.72 -5.15
CA ASN A 161 -8.76 0.51 -5.94
C ASN A 161 -8.93 -0.95 -6.34
N LYS A 162 -7.86 -1.62 -6.78
CA LYS A 162 -7.88 -3.07 -7.09
C LYS A 162 -8.27 -3.89 -5.86
N LEU A 163 -7.68 -3.60 -4.71
CA LEU A 163 -8.02 -4.26 -3.45
C LEU A 163 -9.50 -4.03 -3.13
N ASN A 164 -10.00 -2.80 -3.19
CA ASN A 164 -11.41 -2.50 -2.95
C ASN A 164 -12.35 -3.25 -3.91
N VAL A 165 -11.96 -3.40 -5.19
CA VAL A 165 -12.71 -4.20 -6.16
C VAL A 165 -12.72 -5.67 -5.75
N LEU A 166 -11.55 -6.23 -5.38
CA LEU A 166 -11.44 -7.61 -4.93
C LEU A 166 -12.21 -7.86 -3.63
N THR A 167 -12.13 -6.98 -2.65
CA THR A 167 -12.88 -7.08 -1.38
C THR A 167 -14.38 -7.05 -1.63
N LYS A 168 -14.86 -6.26 -2.60
CA LYS A 168 -16.28 -6.25 -2.98
C LYS A 168 -16.68 -7.50 -3.75
N GLN A 169 -15.84 -7.94 -4.70
CA GLN A 169 -16.10 -9.11 -5.53
C GLN A 169 -16.12 -10.40 -4.71
N TYR A 170 -15.20 -10.52 -3.75
CA TYR A 170 -15.03 -11.66 -2.88
C TYR A 170 -15.45 -11.32 -1.45
N PHE A 171 -16.51 -10.53 -1.29
CA PHE A 171 -16.96 -10.06 0.03
C PHE A 171 -17.14 -11.22 1.01
N SER A 172 -17.72 -12.34 0.58
CA SER A 172 -17.92 -13.53 1.40
C SER A 172 -16.63 -14.16 1.95
N LEU A 173 -15.45 -13.89 1.35
CA LEU A 173 -14.16 -14.38 1.83
C LEU A 173 -13.49 -13.41 2.83
N PHE A 174 -13.87 -12.13 2.80
CA PHE A 174 -13.32 -11.07 3.65
C PHE A 174 -14.33 -10.57 4.68
N ASP A 175 -15.50 -11.20 4.76
CA ASP A 175 -16.49 -10.90 5.78
C ASP A 175 -16.00 -11.46 7.11
N ASP A 176 -15.86 -10.59 8.11
CA ASP A 176 -15.52 -10.98 9.49
C ASP A 176 -16.70 -11.68 10.19
N SER A 177 -17.88 -11.71 9.56
CA SER A 177 -19.01 -12.49 10.06
C SER A 177 -18.67 -13.99 10.04
N MET A 178 -19.15 -14.71 11.06
CA MET A 178 -19.02 -16.17 11.07
C MET A 178 -19.91 -16.74 9.96
N SER A 179 -19.28 -17.21 8.88
CA SER A 179 -19.95 -18.06 7.91
C SER A 179 -20.15 -19.46 8.47
N GLU A 180 -21.14 -20.19 7.96
CA GLU A 180 -21.40 -21.60 8.29
C GLU A 180 -20.25 -22.54 7.84
N GLY A 181 -19.20 -21.99 7.21
CA GLY A 181 -18.07 -22.74 6.68
C GLY A 181 -18.42 -23.52 5.41
N HIS A 182 -17.61 -24.53 5.11
CA HIS A 182 -17.85 -25.42 3.97
C HIS A 182 -18.81 -26.54 4.39
N LEU A 183 -20.04 -26.49 3.88
CA LEU A 183 -21.01 -27.57 3.99
C LEU A 183 -20.58 -28.74 3.07
N ASN A 184 -20.88 -29.98 3.46
CA ASN A 184 -20.65 -31.23 2.71
C ASN A 184 -19.24 -31.84 2.74
N TYR A 185 -18.40 -31.42 3.69
CA TYR A 185 -17.17 -32.14 4.00
C TYR A 185 -17.30 -32.80 5.38
N TYR A 186 -16.98 -34.09 5.43
CA TYR A 186 -16.99 -34.85 6.67
C TYR A 186 -15.54 -35.15 7.08
N CYS A 187 -15.23 -34.91 8.35
CA CYS A 187 -13.97 -35.31 8.96
C CYS A 187 -14.22 -36.57 9.79
N GLU A 188 -13.64 -37.69 9.39
CA GLU A 188 -13.69 -38.93 10.15
C GLU A 188 -12.47 -39.02 11.08
N ILE A 189 -12.73 -39.24 12.37
CA ILE A 189 -11.67 -39.44 13.36
C ILE A 189 -11.59 -40.94 13.66
N ASN A 190 -10.60 -41.60 13.08
CA ASN A 190 -10.32 -43.01 13.35
C ASN A 190 -9.70 -43.16 14.74
N THR A 191 -10.37 -43.94 15.60
CA THR A 191 -9.90 -44.22 16.95
C THR A 191 -9.40 -45.67 17.04
N SER A 192 -8.32 -45.89 17.79
CA SER A 192 -7.90 -47.23 18.17
C SER A 192 -8.81 -47.81 19.26
N VAL A 193 -8.78 -49.13 19.44
CA VAL A 193 -9.56 -49.82 20.47
C VAL A 193 -8.99 -49.50 21.86
N HIS A 194 -9.44 -48.38 22.42
CA HIS A 194 -9.09 -47.92 23.77
C HIS A 194 -10.35 -47.56 24.57
N ARG A 195 -10.16 -47.33 25.86
CA ARG A 195 -11.24 -46.90 26.76
C ARG A 195 -11.77 -45.54 26.32
N LYS A 196 -13.10 -45.43 26.17
CA LYS A 196 -13.78 -44.16 25.88
C LYS A 196 -13.50 -43.14 26.97
N VAL A 197 -13.22 -41.89 26.57
CA VAL A 197 -13.09 -40.77 27.50
C VAL A 197 -14.49 -40.33 27.94
N ASN A 198 -14.77 -40.47 29.23
CA ASN A 198 -15.99 -39.97 29.86
C ASN A 198 -15.62 -39.32 31.18
N ILE A 199 -15.20 -38.07 31.12
CA ILE A 199 -14.75 -37.29 32.26
C ILE A 199 -15.91 -36.38 32.70
N LYS A 200 -16.19 -36.35 34.01
CA LYS A 200 -17.23 -35.48 34.57
C LYS A 200 -16.96 -34.00 34.28
N TYR A 201 -18.01 -33.24 34.01
CA TYR A 201 -17.92 -31.80 33.81
C TYR A 201 -17.33 -31.09 35.04
N ARG A 202 -16.69 -29.95 34.80
CA ARG A 202 -16.15 -29.08 35.85
C ARG A 202 -17.08 -27.89 36.05
N ASN A 203 -17.14 -27.40 37.28
CA ASN A 203 -17.89 -26.19 37.59
C ASN A 203 -17.21 -24.97 36.94
N ILE A 204 -18.02 -24.13 36.31
CA ILE A 204 -17.57 -22.84 35.77
C ILE A 204 -17.58 -21.82 36.91
N SER A 205 -16.52 -21.04 37.04
CA SER A 205 -16.48 -19.97 38.04
C SER A 205 -17.55 -18.91 37.73
N HIS A 206 -18.20 -18.38 38.78
CA HIS A 206 -19.33 -17.46 38.62
C HIS A 206 -18.97 -16.22 37.79
N ASN A 207 -17.76 -15.68 37.96
CA ASN A 207 -17.26 -14.53 37.21
C ASN A 207 -17.07 -14.79 35.69
N MET A 208 -16.99 -16.05 35.25
CA MET A 208 -16.80 -16.43 33.85
C MET A 208 -18.06 -17.04 33.22
N MET A 209 -19.11 -17.25 34.02
CA MET A 209 -20.31 -17.96 33.59
C MET A 209 -21.03 -17.25 32.45
N ASP A 210 -21.26 -15.94 32.57
CA ASP A 210 -21.92 -15.14 31.52
C ASP A 210 -21.15 -15.17 30.19
N GLY A 211 -19.82 -14.95 30.26
CA GLY A 211 -18.97 -15.01 29.06
C GLY A 211 -18.90 -16.40 28.42
N ALA A 212 -18.91 -17.46 29.23
CA ALA A 212 -18.98 -18.83 28.75
C ALA A 212 -20.33 -19.11 28.07
N THR A 213 -21.45 -18.76 28.71
CA THR A 213 -22.80 -18.93 28.14
C THR A 213 -22.93 -18.22 26.80
N LYS A 214 -22.53 -16.95 26.70
CA LYS A 214 -22.53 -16.20 25.43
C LYS A 214 -21.70 -16.87 24.34
N THR A 215 -20.57 -17.48 24.70
CA THR A 215 -19.74 -18.22 23.75
C THR A 215 -20.44 -19.49 23.27
N ILE A 216 -21.06 -20.26 24.16
CA ILE A 216 -21.81 -21.49 23.80
C ILE A 216 -22.99 -21.15 22.90
N GLU A 217 -23.79 -20.15 23.28
CA GLU A 217 -24.93 -19.69 22.50
C GLU A 217 -24.53 -19.21 21.10
N LYS A 218 -23.40 -18.49 21.00
CA LYS A 218 -22.85 -18.08 19.71
C LYS A 218 -22.50 -19.29 18.83
N LEU A 219 -21.84 -20.31 19.38
CA LEU A 219 -21.46 -21.52 18.65
C LEU A 219 -22.66 -22.39 18.26
N LEU A 220 -23.68 -22.47 19.12
CA LEU A 220 -24.95 -23.13 18.82
C LEU A 220 -25.69 -22.41 17.67
N LYS A 221 -25.80 -21.08 17.76
CA LYS A 221 -26.48 -20.26 16.75
C LYS A 221 -25.80 -20.35 15.38
N SER A 222 -24.47 -20.48 15.35
CA SER A 222 -23.70 -20.63 14.11
C SER A 222 -23.58 -22.08 13.62
N GLY A 223 -24.18 -23.06 14.32
CA GLY A 223 -24.14 -24.47 13.93
C GLY A 223 -22.78 -25.17 14.08
N PHE A 224 -21.82 -24.59 14.82
CA PHE A 224 -20.52 -25.25 15.06
C PHE A 224 -20.60 -26.37 16.09
N ILE A 225 -21.59 -26.32 16.99
CA ILE A 225 -21.87 -27.36 17.98
C ILE A 225 -23.38 -27.61 18.03
N GLU A 226 -23.75 -28.79 18.53
CA GLU A 226 -25.14 -29.18 18.75
C GLU A 226 -25.27 -29.96 20.08
N PRO A 227 -26.47 -30.01 20.68
CA PRO A 227 -26.73 -30.91 21.79
C PRO A 227 -26.49 -32.37 21.37
N SER A 228 -25.80 -33.14 22.22
CA SER A 228 -25.44 -34.53 21.93
C SER A 228 -25.74 -35.43 23.13
N THR A 229 -26.12 -36.68 22.85
CA THR A 229 -26.26 -37.77 23.83
C THR A 229 -25.04 -38.71 23.83
N SER A 230 -23.90 -38.25 23.29
CA SER A 230 -22.68 -39.04 23.15
C SER A 230 -22.24 -39.69 24.46
N SER A 231 -21.77 -40.94 24.38
CA SER A 231 -21.09 -41.62 25.49
C SER A 231 -19.70 -41.05 25.80
N TRP A 232 -19.17 -40.21 24.92
CA TRP A 232 -17.88 -39.54 25.07
C TRP A 232 -18.07 -38.15 25.67
N CYS A 233 -17.28 -37.80 26.67
CA CYS A 233 -17.36 -36.49 27.33
C CYS A 233 -15.97 -36.03 27.80
N ASP A 234 -15.59 -34.81 27.39
CA ASP A 234 -14.40 -34.10 27.84
C ASP A 234 -14.83 -32.74 28.43
N PRO A 235 -14.43 -32.38 29.66
CA PRO A 235 -14.83 -31.13 30.27
C PRO A 235 -14.22 -29.93 29.53
N ILE A 236 -15.03 -28.91 29.34
CA ILE A 236 -14.56 -27.62 28.83
C ILE A 236 -13.85 -26.80 29.91
N ARG A 237 -12.95 -25.91 29.47
CA ARG A 237 -12.30 -24.89 30.30
C ARG A 237 -12.52 -23.49 29.74
N GLN A 238 -12.74 -22.54 30.64
CA GLN A 238 -12.83 -21.12 30.31
C GLN A 238 -11.42 -20.51 30.34
N VAL A 239 -11.13 -19.66 29.36
CA VAL A 239 -9.86 -18.93 29.29
C VAL A 239 -10.14 -17.46 28.99
N LEU A 240 -9.60 -16.58 29.81
CA LEU A 240 -9.67 -15.13 29.60
C LEU A 240 -8.67 -14.73 28.52
N LYS A 241 -9.14 -14.01 27.49
CA LYS A 241 -8.29 -13.38 26.49
C LYS A 241 -7.72 -12.05 27.03
N PRO A 242 -6.66 -11.50 26.41
CA PRO A 242 -6.12 -10.18 26.78
C PRO A 242 -7.14 -9.04 26.67
N ASN A 243 -8.14 -9.16 25.79
CA ASN A 243 -9.22 -8.18 25.64
C ASN A 243 -10.33 -8.32 26.71
N GLY A 244 -10.19 -9.23 27.68
CA GLY A 244 -11.17 -9.48 28.73
C GLY A 244 -12.31 -10.42 28.34
N GLU A 245 -12.38 -10.88 27.09
CA GLU A 245 -13.40 -11.85 26.68
C GLU A 245 -13.08 -13.26 27.19
N VAL A 246 -14.12 -14.02 27.52
CA VAL A 246 -14.01 -15.44 27.82
C VAL A 246 -14.06 -16.23 26.52
N ARG A 247 -13.16 -17.21 26.35
CA ARG A 247 -13.34 -18.29 25.36
C ARG A 247 -13.48 -19.64 26.06
N ILE A 248 -14.04 -20.59 25.32
CA ILE A 248 -14.14 -21.98 25.75
C ILE A 248 -13.09 -22.81 25.01
N ARG A 249 -12.47 -23.75 25.72
CA ARG A 249 -11.54 -24.75 25.17
C ARG A 249 -11.95 -26.14 25.61
N SER A 250 -11.82 -27.12 24.70
CA SER A 250 -11.80 -28.53 25.10
C SER A 250 -10.52 -28.80 25.91
N ASN A 251 -10.59 -29.73 26.85
CA ASN A 251 -9.46 -30.19 27.64
C ASN A 251 -8.84 -31.47 27.04
N MET A 252 -8.87 -31.60 25.71
CA MET A 252 -8.15 -32.65 25.00
C MET A 252 -6.65 -32.43 25.20
N GLN A 253 -6.06 -33.17 26.12
CA GLN A 253 -4.62 -33.29 26.27
C GLN A 253 -4.19 -34.42 25.33
N PHE A 254 -3.48 -34.05 24.25
CA PHE A 254 -2.75 -34.99 23.40
C PHE A 254 -1.37 -35.24 24.00
#